data_AF-A0AAC8TFJ5-F1
#
_entry.id   AF-A0AAC8TFJ5-F1
#
_cell.length_a   1.000
_cell.length_b   1.000
_cell.length_c   1.000
_cell.angle_alpha   90.00
_cell.angle_beta   90.00
_cell.angle_gamma   90.00
#
_symmetry.space_group_name_H-M   'P 1'
#
loop_
_entity.id
_entity.type
_entity.pdbx_description
1 polymer ?
#
loop_
_entity_poly.entity_id
_entity_poly.type
_entity_poly.pdbx_seq_one_letter_code
_entity_poly.pdbx_strand_id
1 'polypeptide(L)'
;MELTPAEPAPAPVEALPVELLRQKLSQPLGKDVQQELARLLALREKAAPVLGPTAVQSIDLGLTALLSSEQPNLAFVRGIRLRTAAALADQLYPLRPLPLLRSSSPAIQVVLGLGLLLLVSHGSAAFIHSVLTNDNTQLLGLPVRTLLLVGLCGAMGGVVSILMRLSELEKLRGASRTSMVMLGFFKPVIGLYSALFCFALMKSGLLPLQPPNPESEQYLYMAVCFLVGFSERLAKDVFARAEEGLVAAAGGEKPAPLPAP
;
A
#
# COMPACT_ATOMS: atom_id res chain seq x y z
N MET A 1 13.36 -32.04 -39.71
CA MET A 1 12.57 -32.24 -38.49
C MET A 1 13.55 -32.69 -37.42
N GLU A 2 14.27 -31.72 -36.85
CA GLU A 2 15.28 -31.97 -35.81
C GLU A 2 14.55 -32.31 -34.51
N LEU A 3 14.84 -33.49 -33.97
CA LEU A 3 14.35 -33.92 -32.67
C LEU A 3 15.12 -33.15 -31.60
N THR A 4 14.44 -32.22 -30.93
CA THR A 4 14.92 -31.57 -29.71
C THR A 4 15.25 -32.64 -28.65
N PRO A 5 16.43 -32.61 -28.01
CA PRO A 5 16.75 -33.53 -26.94
C PRO A 5 15.82 -33.28 -25.76
N ALA A 6 15.23 -34.36 -25.25
CA ALA A 6 14.33 -34.35 -24.11
C ALA A 6 15.00 -33.67 -22.91
N GLU A 7 14.27 -32.72 -22.31
CA GLU A 7 14.61 -32.05 -21.07
C GLU A 7 14.89 -33.11 -19.99
N PRO A 8 16.02 -33.03 -19.25
CA PRO A 8 16.33 -34.00 -18.22
C PRO A 8 15.25 -33.95 -17.15
N ALA A 9 14.67 -35.12 -16.85
CA ALA A 9 13.65 -35.26 -15.82
C ALA A 9 14.13 -34.62 -14.50
N PRO A 10 13.27 -33.87 -13.79
CA PRO A 10 13.64 -33.23 -12.54
C PRO A 10 14.14 -34.29 -11.56
N ALA A 11 15.31 -34.04 -10.94
CA ALA A 11 15.92 -34.92 -9.96
C ALA A 11 14.88 -35.34 -8.90
N PRO A 12 14.84 -36.61 -8.49
CA PRO A 12 13.93 -37.06 -7.45
C PRO A 12 14.22 -36.28 -6.18
N VAL A 13 13.22 -35.50 -5.77
CA VAL A 13 13.25 -34.70 -4.54
C VAL A 13 13.46 -35.67 -3.39
N GLU A 14 14.57 -35.50 -2.69
CA GLU A 14 15.02 -36.31 -1.56
C GLU A 14 13.83 -36.55 -0.61
N ALA A 15 13.36 -37.79 -0.58
CA ALA A 15 12.26 -38.19 0.26
C ALA A 15 12.63 -37.86 1.71
N LEU A 16 11.70 -37.26 2.44
CA LEU A 16 11.75 -37.02 3.88
C LEU A 16 12.58 -38.14 4.55
N PRO A 17 13.77 -37.87 5.11
CA PRO A 17 14.63 -38.93 5.61
C PRO A 17 13.97 -39.52 6.86
N VAL A 18 13.12 -40.52 6.65
CA VAL A 18 12.37 -41.24 7.68
C VAL A 18 13.33 -41.81 8.72
N GLU A 19 14.55 -42.15 8.30
CA GLU A 19 15.65 -42.55 9.18
C GLU A 19 16.06 -41.47 10.17
N LEU A 20 16.16 -40.21 9.73
CA LEU A 20 16.49 -39.06 10.59
C LEU A 20 15.38 -38.80 11.62
N LEU A 21 14.12 -38.94 11.18
CA LEU A 21 12.95 -38.83 12.05
C LEU A 21 12.94 -39.92 13.12
N ARG A 22 13.24 -41.17 12.72
CA ARG A 22 13.33 -42.33 13.61
C ARG A 22 14.46 -42.19 14.63
N GLN A 23 15.61 -41.68 14.20
CA GLN A 23 16.78 -41.47 15.05
C GLN A 23 16.57 -40.35 16.07
N LYS A 24 15.87 -39.26 15.72
CA LYS A 24 15.59 -38.16 16.65
C LYS A 24 14.46 -38.48 17.62
N LEU A 25 13.45 -39.25 17.20
CA LEU A 25 12.34 -39.68 18.07
C LEU A 25 12.76 -40.66 19.17
N SER A 26 13.92 -41.33 19.05
CA SER A 26 14.47 -42.16 20.11
C SER A 26 15.19 -41.37 21.21
N GLN A 27 15.37 -40.05 21.03
CA GLN A 27 15.93 -39.13 22.02
C GLN A 27 14.83 -38.24 22.63
N PRO A 28 14.93 -37.84 23.91
CA PRO A 28 13.99 -36.90 24.50
C PRO A 28 14.13 -35.53 23.83
N LEU A 29 13.11 -35.13 23.06
CA LEU A 29 13.03 -33.79 22.47
C LEU A 29 12.47 -32.76 23.46
N GLY A 30 12.91 -31.52 23.33
CA GLY A 30 12.30 -30.40 24.05
C GLY A 30 10.82 -30.24 23.68
N LYS A 31 9.98 -29.85 24.65
CA LYS A 31 8.51 -29.75 24.48
C LYS A 31 8.10 -28.91 23.26
N ASP A 32 8.76 -27.78 23.03
CA ASP A 32 8.46 -26.89 21.89
C ASP A 32 8.79 -27.52 20.54
N VAL A 33 9.90 -28.25 20.47
CA VAL A 33 10.35 -28.96 19.26
C VAL A 33 9.38 -30.11 18.94
N GLN A 34 8.97 -30.87 19.96
CA GLN A 34 8.01 -31.95 19.82
C GLN A 34 6.64 -31.45 19.34
N GLN A 35 6.16 -30.32 19.88
CA GLN A 35 4.92 -29.70 19.44
C GLN A 35 4.98 -29.21 17.99
N GLU A 36 6.05 -28.54 17.59
CA GLU A 36 6.19 -28.05 16.21
C GLU A 36 6.37 -29.19 15.21
N LEU A 37 7.09 -30.26 15.58
CA LEU A 37 7.22 -31.47 14.78
C LEU A 37 5.85 -32.09 14.49
N ALA A 38 5.03 -32.30 15.52
CA ALA A 38 3.68 -32.86 15.38
C ALA A 38 2.80 -32.00 14.46
N ARG A 39 2.86 -30.67 14.61
CA ARG A 39 2.09 -29.74 13.78
C ARG A 39 2.53 -29.75 12.32
N LEU A 40 3.83 -29.83 12.03
CA LEU A 40 4.32 -29.90 10.66
C LEU A 40 3.95 -31.21 9.97
N LEU A 41 4.06 -32.34 10.66
CA LEU A 41 3.66 -33.64 10.10
C LEU A 41 2.16 -33.67 9.77
N ALA A 42 1.31 -33.21 10.69
CA ALA A 42 -0.13 -33.11 10.46
C ALA A 42 -0.47 -32.12 9.31
N LEU A 43 0.31 -31.04 9.17
CA LEU A 43 0.14 -30.08 8.08
C LEU A 43 0.57 -30.67 6.74
N ARG A 44 1.65 -31.45 6.71
CA ARG A 44 2.17 -32.10 5.50
C ARG A 44 1.15 -33.03 4.87
N GLU A 45 0.52 -33.87 5.68
CA GLU A 45 -0.51 -34.82 5.25
C GLU A 45 -1.68 -34.10 4.58
N LYS A 46 -2.15 -33.01 5.20
CA LYS A 46 -3.28 -32.22 4.69
C LYS A 46 -2.90 -31.34 3.50
N ALA A 47 -1.66 -30.87 3.42
CA ALA A 47 -1.17 -29.99 2.36
C ALA A 47 -0.90 -30.74 1.06
N ALA A 48 -0.44 -32.00 1.13
CA ALA A 48 -0.08 -32.80 -0.03
C ALA A 48 -1.20 -32.91 -1.10
N PRO A 49 -2.45 -33.26 -0.77
CA PRO A 49 -3.52 -33.38 -1.77
C PRO A 49 -4.06 -32.03 -2.27
N VAL A 50 -3.88 -30.93 -1.52
CA VAL A 50 -4.54 -29.65 -1.82
C VAL A 50 -3.61 -28.62 -2.44
N LEU A 51 -2.39 -28.49 -1.93
CA LEU A 51 -1.43 -27.44 -2.34
C LEU A 51 -0.36 -27.96 -3.31
N GLY A 52 -0.24 -29.28 -3.49
CA GLY A 52 0.72 -29.89 -4.39
C GLY A 52 2.16 -29.98 -3.83
N PRO A 53 3.13 -30.38 -4.67
CA PRO A 53 4.44 -30.84 -4.24
C PRO A 53 5.34 -29.74 -3.67
N THR A 54 5.22 -28.49 -4.13
CA THR A 54 6.04 -27.35 -3.67
C THR A 54 5.77 -26.96 -2.21
N ALA A 55 4.51 -27.10 -1.77
CA ALA A 55 4.14 -26.88 -0.37
C ALA A 55 4.70 -27.98 0.54
N VAL A 56 4.71 -29.22 0.06
CA VAL A 56 5.30 -30.36 0.77
C VAL A 56 6.82 -30.18 0.90
N GLN A 57 7.51 -29.76 -0.17
CA GLN A 57 8.94 -29.43 -0.14
C GLN A 57 9.26 -28.35 0.91
N SER A 58 8.43 -27.31 0.99
CA SER A 58 8.63 -26.25 1.97
C SER A 58 8.48 -26.77 3.41
N ILE A 59 7.53 -27.67 3.66
CA ILE A 59 7.37 -28.32 4.96
C ILE A 59 8.54 -29.25 5.26
N ASP A 60 9.03 -30.01 4.26
CA ASP A 60 10.17 -30.92 4.38
C ASP A 60 11.47 -30.17 4.69
N LEU A 61 11.65 -28.96 4.14
CA LEU A 61 12.71 -28.03 4.53
C LEU A 61 12.58 -27.58 5.99
N GLY A 62 11.37 -27.32 6.46
CA GLY A 62 11.10 -27.00 7.87
C GLY A 62 11.40 -28.16 8.81
N LEU A 63 11.06 -29.38 8.40
CA LEU A 63 11.33 -30.62 9.14
C LEU A 63 12.83 -30.91 9.24
N THR A 64 13.57 -30.78 8.13
CA THR A 64 15.03 -30.94 8.13
C THR A 64 15.71 -29.87 8.97
N ALA A 65 15.31 -28.60 8.88
CA ALA A 65 15.83 -27.53 9.74
C ALA A 65 15.58 -27.79 11.23
N LEU A 66 14.43 -28.38 11.58
CA LEU A 66 14.08 -28.74 12.96
C LEU A 66 14.90 -29.94 13.49
N LEU A 67 15.17 -30.94 12.65
CA LEU A 67 15.77 -32.20 13.06
C LEU A 67 17.30 -32.22 12.95
N SER A 68 17.89 -31.49 12.00
CA SER A 68 19.34 -31.53 11.74
C SER A 68 20.15 -30.62 12.67
N SER A 69 19.51 -29.65 13.34
CA SER A 69 20.21 -28.65 14.17
C SER A 69 20.19 -29.02 15.65
N GLU A 70 21.31 -28.85 16.37
CA GLU A 70 21.34 -28.98 17.84
C GLU A 70 20.54 -27.87 18.54
N GLN A 71 20.50 -26.68 17.94
CA GLN A 71 19.62 -25.57 18.33
C GLN A 71 18.68 -25.19 17.17
N PRO A 72 17.48 -25.77 17.09
CA PRO A 72 16.57 -25.53 15.98
C PRO A 72 16.04 -24.10 15.97
N ASN A 73 16.11 -23.43 14.82
CA ASN A 73 15.52 -22.10 14.63
C ASN A 73 13.99 -22.21 14.54
N LEU A 74 13.32 -22.21 15.69
CA LEU A 74 11.87 -22.31 15.79
C LEU A 74 11.13 -21.17 15.07
N ALA A 75 11.73 -19.98 14.96
CA ALA A 75 11.11 -18.86 14.26
C ALA A 75 10.98 -19.14 12.75
N PHE A 76 12.03 -19.68 12.14
CA PHE A 76 12.03 -20.11 10.73
C PHE A 76 10.98 -21.21 10.50
N VAL A 77 11.00 -22.25 11.33
CA VAL A 77 10.09 -23.41 11.21
C VAL A 77 8.63 -23.00 11.39
N ARG A 78 8.32 -22.18 12.41
CA ARG A 78 6.98 -21.62 12.62
C ARG A 78 6.54 -20.75 11.45
N GLY A 79 7.46 -20.00 10.85
CA GLY A 79 7.22 -19.19 9.66
C GLY A 79 6.75 -20.02 8.46
N ILE A 80 7.45 -21.13 8.16
CA ILE A 80 7.05 -22.10 7.14
C ILE A 80 5.66 -22.65 7.45
N ARG A 81 5.46 -23.15 8.68
CA ARG A 81 4.17 -23.74 9.09
C ARG A 81 3.01 -22.77 8.90
N LEU A 82 3.13 -21.53 9.38
CA LEU A 82 2.06 -20.54 9.31
C LEU A 82 1.73 -20.15 7.87
N ARG A 83 2.73 -20.02 7.00
CA ARG A 83 2.52 -19.73 5.57
C ARG A 83 1.78 -20.87 4.88
N THR A 84 2.22 -22.11 5.07
CA THR A 84 1.60 -23.26 4.40
C THR A 84 0.21 -23.56 4.97
N ALA A 85 0.00 -23.41 6.28
CA ALA A 85 -1.32 -23.53 6.89
C ALA A 85 -2.29 -22.44 6.42
N ALA A 86 -1.81 -21.22 6.21
CA ALA A 86 -2.62 -20.14 5.64
C ALA A 86 -3.01 -20.45 4.19
N ALA A 87 -2.06 -20.84 3.35
CA ALA A 87 -2.34 -21.23 1.95
C ALA A 87 -3.34 -22.39 1.86
N LEU A 88 -3.21 -23.39 2.74
CA LEU A 88 -4.13 -24.53 2.81
C LEU A 88 -5.55 -24.08 3.21
N ALA A 89 -5.64 -23.19 4.19
CA ALA A 89 -6.92 -22.66 4.64
C ALA A 89 -7.60 -21.78 3.58
N ASP A 90 -6.84 -21.04 2.78
CA ASP A 90 -7.38 -20.21 1.70
C ASP A 90 -7.98 -21.08 0.56
N GLN A 91 -7.38 -22.25 0.27
CA GLN A 91 -7.93 -23.25 -0.66
C GLN A 91 -9.20 -23.94 -0.12
N LEU A 92 -9.19 -24.34 1.16
CA LEU A 92 -10.30 -25.08 1.78
C LEU A 92 -11.51 -24.20 2.12
N TYR A 93 -11.29 -22.91 2.41
CA TYR A 93 -12.34 -21.99 2.86
C TYR A 93 -12.34 -20.71 2.02
N PRO A 94 -12.85 -20.76 0.76
CA PRO A 94 -12.72 -19.67 -0.21
C PRO A 94 -13.46 -18.37 0.19
N LEU A 95 -14.48 -18.47 1.04
CA LEU A 95 -15.27 -17.32 1.53
C LEU A 95 -14.69 -16.67 2.80
N ARG A 96 -13.51 -17.11 3.27
CA ARG A 96 -12.85 -16.43 4.38
C ARG A 96 -12.52 -15.01 3.92
N PRO A 97 -12.88 -13.92 4.61
CA PRO A 97 -12.65 -12.54 4.13
C PRO A 97 -11.18 -12.10 4.14
N LEU A 98 -10.24 -13.02 4.40
CA LEU A 98 -8.82 -12.73 4.60
C LEU A 98 -7.86 -12.93 3.40
N PRO A 99 -8.17 -13.55 2.24
CA PRO A 99 -7.17 -13.79 1.21
C PRO A 99 -6.73 -12.49 0.54
N LEU A 100 -7.64 -11.54 0.31
CA LEU A 100 -7.30 -10.20 -0.16
C LEU A 100 -6.44 -9.44 0.85
N LEU A 101 -6.84 -9.40 2.13
CA LEU A 101 -6.05 -8.80 3.23
C LEU A 101 -4.67 -9.45 3.41
N ARG A 102 -4.53 -10.70 2.97
CA ARG A 102 -3.29 -11.49 3.04
C ARG A 102 -2.51 -11.53 1.74
N SER A 103 -2.96 -10.83 0.70
CA SER A 103 -2.27 -10.82 -0.57
C SER A 103 -0.86 -10.25 -0.42
N SER A 104 0.10 -10.92 -1.06
CA SER A 104 1.48 -10.44 -1.18
C SER A 104 1.65 -9.46 -2.34
N SER A 105 0.61 -9.23 -3.15
CA SER A 105 0.65 -8.24 -4.22
C SER A 105 0.58 -6.82 -3.64
N PRO A 106 1.58 -5.96 -3.93
CA PRO A 106 1.54 -4.55 -3.54
C PRO A 106 0.30 -3.81 -4.07
N ALA A 107 -0.15 -4.14 -5.29
CA ALA A 107 -1.32 -3.52 -5.89
C ALA A 107 -2.59 -3.78 -5.07
N ILE A 108 -2.80 -5.03 -4.63
CA ILE A 108 -3.95 -5.38 -3.78
C ILE A 108 -3.90 -4.63 -2.45
N GLN A 109 -2.72 -4.45 -1.87
CA GLN A 109 -2.56 -3.72 -0.60
C GLN A 109 -2.91 -2.24 -0.75
N VAL A 110 -2.52 -1.63 -1.87
CA VAL A 110 -2.91 -0.26 -2.22
C VAL A 110 -4.42 -0.14 -2.42
N VAL A 111 -5.04 -1.08 -3.15
CA VAL A 111 -6.50 -1.13 -3.33
C VAL A 111 -7.23 -1.29 -1.99
N LEU A 112 -6.69 -2.08 -1.06
CA LEU A 112 -7.23 -2.19 0.30
C LEU A 112 -7.15 -0.86 1.07
N GLY A 113 -6.05 -0.11 0.92
CA GLY A 113 -5.92 1.24 1.48
C GLY A 113 -6.96 2.21 0.93
N LEU A 114 -7.20 2.17 -0.39
CA LEU A 114 -8.25 2.94 -1.05
C LEU A 114 -9.65 2.50 -0.58
N GLY A 115 -9.89 1.21 -0.43
CA GLY A 115 -11.15 0.68 0.10
C GLY A 115 -11.42 1.12 1.54
N LEU A 116 -10.39 1.14 2.39
CA LEU A 116 -10.50 1.65 3.76
C LEU A 116 -10.85 3.14 3.77
N LEU A 117 -10.21 3.93 2.90
CA LEU A 117 -10.53 5.35 2.75
C LEU A 117 -12.00 5.54 2.34
N LEU A 118 -12.49 4.77 1.37
CA LEU A 118 -13.89 4.84 0.94
C LEU A 118 -14.84 4.49 2.08
N LEU A 119 -14.53 3.47 2.88
CA LEU A 119 -15.34 3.07 4.02
C LEU A 119 -15.41 4.17 5.10
N VAL A 120 -14.27 4.80 5.40
CA VAL A 120 -14.21 5.97 6.29
C VAL A 120 -15.02 7.13 5.73
N SER A 121 -14.88 7.42 4.42
CA SER A 121 -15.64 8.51 3.78
C SER A 121 -17.14 8.24 3.76
N HIS A 122 -17.55 6.98 3.62
CA HIS A 122 -18.96 6.59 3.64
C HIS A 122 -19.55 6.77 5.04
N GLY A 123 -18.79 6.49 6.09
CA GLY A 123 -19.17 6.83 7.47
C GLY A 123 -19.41 8.32 7.68
N SER A 124 -18.73 9.19 6.92
CA SER A 124 -18.94 10.64 6.93
C SER A 124 -19.99 11.15 5.93
N ALA A 125 -20.67 10.27 5.18
CA ALA A 125 -21.55 10.66 4.07
C ALA A 125 -22.77 11.49 4.53
N ALA A 126 -23.36 11.16 5.68
CA ALA A 126 -24.47 11.94 6.24
C ALA A 126 -24.06 13.38 6.57
N PHE A 127 -22.85 13.55 7.12
CA PHE A 127 -22.26 14.86 7.39
C PHE A 127 -22.02 15.63 6.09
N ILE A 128 -21.33 15.01 5.11
CA ILE A 128 -21.06 15.62 3.80
C ILE A 128 -22.36 16.06 3.13
N HIS A 129 -23.38 15.19 3.11
CA HIS A 129 -24.69 15.49 2.56
C HIS A 129 -25.34 16.69 3.25
N SER A 130 -25.37 16.70 4.60
CA SER A 130 -25.97 17.81 5.36
C SER A 130 -25.31 19.16 5.08
N VAL A 131 -23.99 19.17 4.84
CA VAL A 131 -23.21 20.37 4.50
C VAL A 131 -23.44 20.79 3.06
N LEU A 132 -23.51 19.85 2.11
CA LEU A 132 -23.75 20.15 0.69
C LEU A 132 -25.14 20.73 0.43
N THR A 133 -26.11 20.43 1.29
CA THR A 133 -27.51 20.87 1.12
C THR A 133 -27.76 22.26 1.73
N ASN A 134 -26.84 22.77 2.56
CA ASN A 134 -26.98 24.07 3.22
C ASN A 134 -26.10 25.12 2.53
N ASP A 135 -26.72 25.95 1.69
CA ASP A 135 -26.04 26.99 0.90
C ASP A 135 -25.37 28.08 1.75
N ASN A 136 -25.80 28.27 2.99
CA ASN A 136 -25.30 29.33 3.88
C ASN A 136 -24.17 28.88 4.82
N THR A 137 -23.66 27.66 4.70
CA THR A 137 -22.55 27.20 5.56
C THR A 137 -21.23 27.79 5.09
N GLN A 138 -20.65 28.65 5.91
CA GLN A 138 -19.34 29.25 5.69
C GLN A 138 -18.33 28.71 6.70
N LEU A 139 -17.12 28.46 6.24
CA LEU A 139 -15.98 28.08 7.06
C LEU A 139 -14.79 28.94 6.63
N LEU A 140 -14.15 29.62 7.59
CA LEU A 140 -13.04 30.56 7.32
C LEU A 140 -13.42 31.67 6.31
N GLY A 141 -14.70 32.09 6.30
CA GLY A 141 -15.22 33.09 5.36
C GLY A 141 -15.41 32.59 3.93
N LEU A 142 -15.22 31.28 3.67
CA LEU A 142 -15.38 30.66 2.37
C LEU A 142 -16.59 29.71 2.35
N PRO A 143 -17.27 29.54 1.20
CA PRO A 143 -18.38 28.60 1.08
C PRO A 143 -17.86 27.18 1.28
N VAL A 144 -18.43 26.43 2.23
CA VAL A 144 -17.97 25.07 2.54
C VAL A 144 -18.14 24.15 1.33
N ARG A 145 -19.20 24.36 0.53
CA ARG A 145 -19.42 23.66 -0.74
C ARG A 145 -18.22 23.78 -1.68
N THR A 146 -17.64 24.97 -1.83
CA THR A 146 -16.47 25.19 -2.69
C THR A 146 -15.25 24.45 -2.14
N LEU A 147 -14.99 24.57 -0.84
CA LEU A 147 -13.89 23.87 -0.16
C LEU A 147 -13.98 22.35 -0.33
N LEU A 148 -15.18 21.79 -0.17
CA LEU A 148 -15.44 20.36 -0.37
C LEU A 148 -15.21 19.95 -1.82
N LEU A 149 -15.71 20.71 -2.80
CA LEU A 149 -15.55 20.38 -4.22
C LEU A 149 -14.07 20.39 -4.64
N VAL A 150 -13.32 21.45 -4.31
CA VAL A 150 -11.90 21.51 -4.67
C VAL A 150 -11.07 20.46 -3.92
N GLY A 151 -11.40 20.19 -2.65
CA GLY A 151 -10.77 19.14 -1.87
C GLY A 151 -11.02 17.75 -2.44
N LEU A 152 -12.26 17.45 -2.85
CA LEU A 152 -12.61 16.19 -3.52
C LEU A 152 -11.91 16.05 -4.87
N CYS A 153 -11.82 17.12 -5.66
CA CYS A 153 -11.02 17.12 -6.90
C CYS A 153 -9.55 16.78 -6.63
N GLY A 154 -8.93 17.38 -5.60
CA GLY A 154 -7.58 17.03 -5.18
C GLY A 154 -7.43 15.58 -4.75
N ALA A 155 -8.37 15.07 -3.95
CA ALA A 155 -8.38 13.67 -3.53
C ALA A 155 -8.46 12.71 -4.72
N MET A 156 -9.37 12.98 -5.68
CA MET A 156 -9.52 12.21 -6.91
C MET A 156 -8.24 12.22 -7.75
N GLY A 157 -7.57 13.37 -7.87
CA GLY A 157 -6.26 13.46 -8.52
C GLY A 157 -5.26 12.49 -7.89
N GLY A 158 -5.20 12.45 -6.56
CA GLY A 158 -4.37 11.51 -5.81
C GLY A 158 -4.71 10.03 -6.06
N VAL A 159 -6.00 9.70 -6.17
CA VAL A 159 -6.45 8.34 -6.53
C VAL A 159 -5.99 7.97 -7.94
N VAL A 160 -6.27 8.83 -8.94
CA VAL A 160 -5.89 8.57 -10.34
C VAL A 160 -4.37 8.43 -10.49
N SER A 161 -3.61 9.25 -9.76
CA SER A 161 -2.14 9.19 -9.70
C SER A 161 -1.62 7.80 -9.28
N ILE A 162 -2.26 7.19 -8.27
CA ILE A 162 -1.90 5.83 -7.82
C ILE A 162 -2.33 4.79 -8.84
N LEU A 163 -3.55 4.89 -9.36
CA LEU A 163 -4.08 3.90 -10.31
C LEU A 163 -3.22 3.82 -11.58
N MET A 164 -2.74 4.96 -12.09
CA MET A 164 -1.82 4.99 -13.23
C MET A 164 -0.45 4.36 -12.93
N ARG A 165 -0.05 4.31 -11.66
CA ARG A 165 1.23 3.75 -11.21
C ARG A 165 1.11 2.33 -10.66
N LEU A 166 -0.08 1.74 -10.69
CA LEU A 166 -0.35 0.46 -10.04
C LEU A 166 0.56 -0.66 -10.59
N SER A 167 0.79 -0.67 -11.91
CA SER A 167 1.69 -1.62 -12.58
C SER A 167 3.16 -1.45 -12.18
N GLU A 168 3.59 -0.23 -11.84
CA GLU A 168 4.93 0.03 -11.30
C GLU A 168 5.05 -0.45 -9.86
N LEU A 169 4.00 -0.27 -9.05
CA LEU A 169 3.96 -0.73 -7.67
C LEU A 169 4.04 -2.26 -7.58
N GLU A 170 3.51 -2.98 -8.56
CA GLU A 170 3.67 -4.43 -8.64
C GLU A 170 5.13 -4.88 -8.82
N LYS A 171 5.99 -4.03 -9.39
CA LYS A 171 7.43 -4.32 -9.51
C LYS A 171 8.15 -4.23 -8.17
N LEU A 172 7.56 -3.57 -7.17
CA LEU A 172 8.09 -3.43 -5.81
C LEU A 172 7.71 -4.63 -4.92
N ARG A 173 7.80 -5.86 -5.47
CA ARG A 173 7.63 -7.10 -4.69
C ARG A 173 8.66 -7.14 -3.57
N GLY A 174 8.20 -7.03 -2.32
CA GLY A 174 9.04 -7.01 -1.13
C GLY A 174 8.85 -5.78 -0.22
N ALA A 175 8.14 -4.75 -0.68
CA ALA A 175 7.74 -3.64 0.19
C ALA A 175 6.85 -4.12 1.34
N SER A 176 6.94 -3.46 2.50
CA SER A 176 6.14 -3.83 3.66
C SER A 176 4.65 -3.63 3.36
N ARG A 177 3.84 -4.63 3.74
CA ARG A 177 2.40 -4.63 3.49
C ARG A 177 1.72 -3.38 4.01
N THR A 178 2.07 -3.00 5.23
CA THR A 178 1.53 -1.81 5.90
C THR A 178 1.84 -0.54 5.11
N SER A 179 3.06 -0.40 4.57
CA SER A 179 3.43 0.79 3.79
C SER A 179 2.58 0.94 2.53
N MET A 180 2.23 -0.15 1.85
CA MET A 180 1.43 -0.10 0.62
C MET A 180 -0.04 0.22 0.91
N VAL A 181 -0.61 -0.32 2.01
CA VAL A 181 -1.95 0.06 2.47
C VAL A 181 -1.98 1.55 2.86
N MET A 182 -0.99 2.01 3.63
CA MET A 182 -0.89 3.41 4.02
C MET A 182 -0.71 4.33 2.81
N LEU A 183 0.04 3.89 1.78
CA LEU A 183 0.17 4.63 0.53
C LEU A 183 -1.19 4.82 -0.15
N GLY A 184 -1.99 3.75 -0.28
CA GLY A 184 -3.33 3.83 -0.85
C GLY A 184 -4.28 4.74 -0.07
N PHE A 185 -4.18 4.73 1.27
CA PHE A 185 -5.04 5.55 2.14
C PHE A 185 -4.64 7.03 2.16
N PHE A 186 -3.36 7.32 2.41
CA PHE A 186 -2.91 8.69 2.65
C PHE A 186 -2.66 9.49 1.39
N LYS A 187 -2.38 8.85 0.25
CA LYS A 187 -2.07 9.60 -0.97
C LYS A 187 -3.26 10.45 -1.48
N PRO A 188 -4.52 9.97 -1.49
CA PRO A 188 -5.68 10.83 -1.74
C PRO A 188 -5.86 11.92 -0.68
N VAL A 189 -5.61 11.61 0.60
CA VAL A 189 -5.71 12.59 1.70
C VAL A 189 -4.70 13.72 1.53
N ILE A 190 -3.46 13.41 1.15
CA ILE A 190 -2.43 14.39 0.80
C ILE A 190 -2.90 15.23 -0.40
N GLY A 191 -3.48 14.59 -1.43
CA GLY A 191 -4.03 15.29 -2.59
C GLY A 191 -5.12 16.30 -2.21
N LEU A 192 -6.00 15.95 -1.28
CA LEU A 192 -7.04 16.84 -0.74
C LEU A 192 -6.44 18.08 -0.06
N TYR A 193 -5.50 17.90 0.85
CA TYR A 193 -4.90 19.03 1.58
C TYR A 193 -4.05 19.92 0.68
N SER A 194 -3.29 19.33 -0.27
CA SER A 194 -2.55 20.10 -1.27
C SER A 194 -3.47 20.94 -2.16
N ALA A 195 -4.64 20.41 -2.53
CA ALA A 195 -5.65 21.17 -3.26
C ALA A 195 -6.24 22.31 -2.44
N LEU A 196 -6.59 22.08 -1.17
CA LEU A 196 -7.09 23.15 -0.29
C LEU A 196 -6.05 24.27 -0.12
N PHE A 197 -4.78 23.93 0.05
CA PHE A 197 -3.71 24.91 0.12
C PHE A 197 -3.54 25.69 -1.19
N CYS A 198 -3.53 25.00 -2.34
CA CYS A 198 -3.47 25.66 -3.65
C CYS A 198 -4.66 26.58 -3.88
N PHE A 199 -5.87 26.17 -3.48
CA PHE A 199 -7.05 27.00 -3.55
C PHE A 199 -6.94 28.27 -2.69
N ALA A 200 -6.40 28.15 -1.47
CA ALA A 200 -6.12 29.30 -0.61
C ALA A 200 -5.11 30.27 -1.27
N LEU A 201 -4.06 29.74 -1.90
CA LEU A 201 -3.10 30.57 -2.66
C LEU A 201 -3.76 31.31 -3.82
N MET A 202 -4.63 30.65 -4.58
CA MET A 202 -5.39 31.29 -5.67
C MET A 202 -6.29 32.40 -5.13
N LYS A 203 -7.02 32.16 -4.04
CA LYS A 203 -7.90 33.17 -3.42
C LYS A 203 -7.14 34.31 -2.74
N SER A 204 -5.92 34.07 -2.27
CA SER A 204 -5.05 35.13 -1.73
C SER A 204 -4.44 36.03 -2.82
N GLY A 205 -4.51 35.64 -4.09
CA GLY A 205 -3.86 36.35 -5.19
C GLY A 205 -2.37 36.04 -5.35
N LEU A 206 -1.76 35.25 -4.45
CA LEU A 206 -0.37 34.79 -4.57
C LEU A 206 -0.15 33.90 -5.81
N LEU A 207 -1.21 33.22 -6.27
CA LEU A 207 -1.20 32.48 -7.52
C LEU A 207 -2.20 33.12 -8.51
N PRO A 208 -1.75 34.07 -9.35
CA PRO A 208 -2.62 34.84 -10.23
C PRO A 208 -3.07 33.99 -11.42
N LEU A 209 -4.08 33.14 -11.21
CA LEU A 209 -4.78 32.42 -12.26
C LEU A 209 -6.10 33.13 -12.53
N GLN A 210 -6.19 33.78 -13.69
CA GLN A 210 -7.38 34.50 -14.11
C GLN A 210 -8.29 33.56 -14.91
N PRO A 211 -9.53 33.30 -14.45
CA PRO A 211 -10.48 32.58 -15.26
C PRO A 211 -10.92 33.46 -16.44
N PRO A 212 -11.14 32.87 -17.63
CA PRO A 212 -11.57 33.63 -18.80
C PRO A 212 -12.96 34.25 -18.61
N ASN A 213 -13.84 33.61 -17.83
CA ASN A 213 -15.18 34.09 -17.49
C ASN A 213 -15.50 33.79 -16.01
N PRO A 214 -16.36 34.58 -15.34
CA PRO A 214 -16.76 34.32 -13.95
C PRO A 214 -17.49 32.97 -13.78
N GLU A 215 -18.24 32.53 -14.79
CA GLU A 215 -18.91 31.23 -14.77
C GLU A 215 -17.94 30.05 -14.86
N SER A 216 -16.72 30.25 -15.38
CA SER A 216 -15.70 29.20 -15.51
C SER A 216 -14.72 29.14 -14.34
N GLU A 217 -14.79 30.11 -13.41
CA GLU A 217 -13.91 30.20 -12.24
C GLU A 217 -13.91 28.91 -11.41
N GLN A 218 -15.09 28.38 -11.12
CA GLN A 218 -15.21 27.16 -10.32
C GLN A 218 -14.60 25.94 -11.02
N TYR A 219 -14.81 25.81 -12.34
CA TYR A 219 -14.24 24.71 -13.13
C TYR A 219 -12.72 24.81 -13.22
N LEU A 220 -12.17 26.03 -13.34
CA LEU A 220 -10.73 26.26 -13.31
C LEU A 220 -10.14 25.80 -11.96
N TYR A 221 -10.76 26.18 -10.84
CA TYR A 221 -10.31 25.75 -9.52
C TYR A 221 -10.35 24.24 -9.35
N MET A 222 -11.43 23.58 -9.80
CA MET A 222 -11.54 22.13 -9.77
C MET A 222 -10.44 21.45 -10.59
N ALA A 223 -10.17 21.94 -11.81
CA ALA A 223 -9.14 21.40 -12.69
C ALA A 223 -7.73 21.55 -12.12
N VAL A 224 -7.39 22.75 -11.61
CA VAL A 224 -6.09 23.03 -10.99
C VAL A 224 -5.90 22.19 -9.73
N CYS A 225 -6.90 22.13 -8.86
CA CYS A 225 -6.85 21.36 -7.62
C CYS A 225 -6.73 19.85 -7.91
N PHE A 226 -7.42 19.33 -8.92
CA PHE A 226 -7.23 17.96 -9.39
C PHE A 226 -5.79 17.72 -9.82
N LEU A 227 -5.22 18.61 -10.64
CA LEU A 227 -3.87 18.46 -11.16
C LEU A 227 -2.81 18.51 -10.04
N VAL A 228 -3.00 19.39 -9.06
CA VAL A 228 -2.15 19.47 -7.86
C VAL A 228 -2.24 18.20 -7.02
N GLY A 229 -3.44 17.65 -6.84
CA GLY A 229 -3.62 16.36 -6.17
C GLY A 229 -3.03 15.18 -6.94
N PHE A 230 -3.08 15.24 -8.28
CA PHE A 230 -2.54 14.23 -9.18
C PHE A 230 -1.01 14.23 -9.21
N SER A 231 -0.40 15.41 -9.31
CA SER A 231 1.05 15.56 -9.46
C SER A 231 1.70 16.07 -8.18
N GLU A 232 2.41 15.18 -7.50
CA GLU A 232 3.21 15.54 -6.33
C GLU A 232 4.32 16.54 -6.67
N ARG A 233 4.86 16.48 -7.90
CA ARG A 233 5.86 17.45 -8.37
C ARG A 233 5.24 18.83 -8.51
N LEU A 234 4.07 18.93 -9.13
CA LEU A 234 3.36 20.20 -9.28
C LEU A 234 3.01 20.80 -7.91
N ALA A 235 2.54 19.98 -6.96
CA ALA A 235 2.27 20.46 -5.61
C ALA A 235 3.52 21.07 -4.95
N LYS A 236 4.67 20.39 -5.06
CA LYS A 236 5.95 20.90 -4.54
C LYS A 236 6.37 22.20 -5.21
N ASP A 237 6.25 22.29 -6.54
CA ASP A 237 6.59 23.51 -7.29
C ASP A 237 5.70 24.69 -6.90
N VAL A 238 4.39 24.45 -6.68
CA VAL A 238 3.45 25.46 -6.19
C VAL A 238 3.83 25.93 -4.79
N PHE A 239 4.22 25.02 -3.90
CA PHE A 239 4.61 25.37 -2.53
C PHE A 239 5.91 26.17 -2.50
N ALA A 240 6.91 25.78 -3.30
CA ALA A 240 8.17 26.51 -3.43
C ALA A 240 7.95 27.94 -3.93
N ARG A 241 7.11 28.12 -4.95
CA ARG A 241 6.74 29.46 -5.45
C ARG A 241 5.98 30.29 -4.41
N ALA A 242 5.13 29.66 -3.63
CA ALA A 242 4.43 30.34 -2.54
C ALA A 242 5.41 30.80 -1.45
N GLU A 243 6.41 29.98 -1.12
CA GLU A 243 7.49 30.34 -0.20
C GLU A 243 8.31 31.54 -0.72
N GLU A 244 8.72 31.51 -1.99
CA GLU A 244 9.39 32.65 -2.64
C GLU A 244 8.55 33.93 -2.60
N GLY A 245 7.25 33.83 -2.89
CA GLY A 245 6.31 34.96 -2.84
C GLY A 245 6.13 35.52 -1.43
N LEU A 246 6.10 34.66 -0.41
CA LEU A 246 6.04 35.06 1.00
C LEU A 246 7.33 35.76 1.44
N VAL A 247 8.50 35.24 1.06
CA VAL A 247 9.80 35.87 1.35
C VAL A 247 9.91 37.25 0.68
N ALA A 248 9.45 37.37 -0.56
CA ALA A 248 9.41 38.65 -1.27
C ALA A 248 8.46 39.65 -0.59
N ALA A 249 7.28 39.20 -0.14
CA ALA A 249 6.31 40.05 0.56
C ALA A 249 6.74 40.44 1.98
N ALA A 250 7.57 39.62 2.65
CA ALA A 250 8.05 39.84 4.01
C ALA A 250 9.24 40.83 4.12
N GLY A 251 9.72 41.39 3.00
CA GLY A 251 10.70 42.48 3.01
C GLY A 251 12.17 42.03 2.90
N GLY A 252 12.49 41.23 1.89
CA GLY A 252 13.87 41.04 1.46
C GLY A 252 14.42 42.28 0.76
N GLU A 253 14.83 43.30 1.52
CA GLU A 253 15.69 44.36 1.02
C GLU A 253 17.02 43.71 0.59
N LYS A 254 17.27 43.65 -0.72
CA LYS A 254 18.57 43.21 -1.24
C LYS A 254 19.62 44.20 -0.73
N PRO A 255 20.67 43.79 0.02
CA PRO A 255 21.67 44.73 0.49
C PRO A 255 22.29 45.42 -0.73
N ALA A 256 22.32 46.76 -0.69
CA ALA A 256 22.86 47.59 -1.74
C ALA A 256 24.30 47.12 -2.08
N PRO A 257 24.69 47.10 -3.36
CA PRO A 257 26.08 46.80 -3.70
C PRO A 257 26.96 47.87 -3.06
N LEU A 258 27.94 47.44 -2.26
CA LEU A 258 28.98 48.33 -1.74
C LEU A 258 29.60 49.10 -2.91
N PRO A 259 29.79 50.43 -2.80
CA PRO A 259 30.48 51.19 -3.83
C PRO A 259 31.89 50.62 -4.00
N ALA A 260 32.25 50.32 -5.25
CA ALA A 260 33.58 49.87 -5.61
C ALA A 260 34.62 50.96 -5.27
N PRO A 261 35.83 50.59 -4.82
CA PRO A 261 36.90 51.53 -4.50
C PRO A 261 37.44 52.26 -5.75
#